data_AF-A0A0B7JUK5-F1
#
_entry.id   AF-A0A0B7JUK5-F1
#
_cell.length_a   1.000
_cell.length_b   1.000
_cell.length_c   1.000
_cell.angle_alpha   90.00
_cell.angle_beta   90.00
_cell.angle_gamma   90.00
#
_symmetry.space_group_name_H-M   'P 1'
#
loop_
_entity.id
_entity.type
_entity.pdbx_description
1 polymer ?
#
loop_
_entity_poly.entity_id
_entity_poly.type
_entity_poly.pdbx_seq_one_letter_code
_entity_poly.pdbx_strand_id
1 'polypeptide(L)'
;MLSNGEIGSVWSKEADIWAIGCIMHQLKGEYVLSSWGNLQTQLYAALCLGGEPPKDWSEFLKSQKPGLDTEMWEQPVFDTAKAWSDKLESKPDRETFLDLIRKMVTTQPSDRSQIAMLHSHRYFSNGSDSE
;
A
#
# COMPACT_ATOMS: atom_id res chain seq x y z
N MET A 1 -10.31 -15.98 14.01
CA MET A 1 -10.06 -17.40 13.74
C MET A 1 -8.72 -17.46 13.05
N LEU A 2 -7.77 -18.06 13.73
CA LEU A 2 -6.33 -17.94 13.50
C LEU A 2 -5.95 -18.70 12.24
N SER A 3 -5.19 -18.05 11.34
CA SER A 3 -4.27 -18.80 10.51
C SER A 3 -3.23 -19.46 11.40
N ASN A 4 -2.62 -20.53 10.94
CA ASN A 4 -1.66 -21.31 11.71
C ASN A 4 -0.30 -20.62 11.91
N GLY A 5 -0.27 -19.29 12.09
CA GLY A 5 0.95 -18.56 12.45
C GLY A 5 2.02 -18.50 11.35
N GLU A 6 1.71 -18.91 10.13
CA GLU A 6 2.64 -18.79 9.01
C GLU A 6 2.66 -17.35 8.48
N ILE A 7 3.83 -16.72 8.48
CA ILE A 7 4.09 -15.42 7.85
C ILE A 7 3.71 -15.54 6.36
N GLY A 8 2.72 -14.77 5.92
CA GLY A 8 2.17 -14.82 4.55
C GLY A 8 0.89 -15.64 4.36
N SER A 9 0.32 -16.24 5.41
CA SER A 9 -0.81 -17.19 5.29
C SER A 9 -2.24 -16.63 5.50
N VAL A 10 -2.49 -15.32 5.53
CA VAL A 10 -3.88 -14.85 5.78
C VAL A 10 -4.28 -13.66 4.94
N TRP A 11 -5.18 -13.95 4.02
CA TRP A 11 -6.25 -13.04 3.65
C TRP A 11 -6.94 -12.56 4.92
N SER A 12 -6.56 -11.37 5.39
CA SER A 12 -7.14 -10.71 6.54
C SER A 12 -7.98 -9.51 6.09
N LYS A 13 -8.82 -8.99 6.99
CA LYS A 13 -9.61 -7.78 6.70
C LYS A 13 -8.70 -6.60 6.31
N GLU A 14 -7.52 -6.55 6.90
CA GLU A 14 -6.50 -5.57 6.61
C GLU A 14 -5.92 -5.78 5.21
N ALA A 15 -5.73 -7.02 4.76
CA ALA A 15 -5.33 -7.34 3.38
C ALA A 15 -6.40 -6.89 2.38
N ASP A 16 -7.68 -7.07 2.69
CA ASP A 16 -8.78 -6.56 1.86
C ASP A 16 -8.75 -5.03 1.76
N ILE A 17 -8.48 -4.32 2.86
CA ILE A 17 -8.34 -2.85 2.86
C ILE A 17 -7.21 -2.41 1.93
N TRP A 18 -6.06 -3.08 1.94
CA TRP A 18 -4.96 -2.80 1.01
C TRP A 18 -5.39 -3.01 -0.44
N ALA A 19 -6.05 -4.14 -0.73
CA ALA A 19 -6.54 -4.45 -2.07
C ALA A 19 -7.56 -3.41 -2.57
N ILE A 20 -8.47 -2.96 -1.71
CA ILE A 20 -9.43 -1.89 -2.01
C ILE A 20 -8.69 -0.59 -2.35
N GLY A 21 -7.66 -0.22 -1.60
CA GLY A 21 -6.83 0.96 -1.89
C GLY A 21 -6.20 0.90 -3.29
N CYS A 22 -5.66 -0.27 -3.67
CA CYS A 22 -5.14 -0.51 -5.02
C CYS A 22 -6.23 -0.35 -6.10
N ILE A 23 -7.40 -0.95 -5.90
CA ILE A 23 -8.53 -0.89 -6.84
C ILE A 23 -9.03 0.55 -6.99
N MET A 24 -9.21 1.28 -5.89
CA MET A 24 -9.71 2.66 -5.91
C MET A 24 -8.79 3.58 -6.70
N HIS A 25 -7.47 3.46 -6.51
CA HIS A 25 -6.50 4.24 -7.28
C HIS A 25 -6.52 3.86 -8.76
N GLN A 26 -6.65 2.56 -9.08
CA GLN A 26 -6.80 2.10 -10.46
C GLN A 26 -8.06 2.67 -11.14
N LEU A 27 -9.17 2.77 -10.41
CA LEU A 27 -10.40 3.41 -10.92
C LEU A 27 -10.23 4.92 -11.20
N LYS A 28 -9.23 5.57 -10.62
CA LYS A 28 -8.85 6.97 -10.95
C LYS A 28 -7.96 7.09 -12.18
N GLY A 29 -7.62 5.97 -12.82
CA GLY A 29 -6.88 5.90 -14.09
C GLY A 29 -5.41 5.53 -13.95
N GLU A 30 -4.91 5.27 -12.75
CA GLU A 30 -3.49 5.00 -12.51
C GLU A 30 -3.27 3.79 -11.61
N TYR A 31 -2.24 3.01 -11.88
CA TYR A 31 -1.90 1.85 -11.05
C TYR A 31 -1.06 2.26 -9.83
N VAL A 32 -1.44 1.77 -8.64
CA VAL A 32 -0.60 1.90 -7.44
C VAL A 32 0.73 1.17 -7.64
N LEU A 33 0.65 -0.08 -8.13
CA LEU A 33 1.79 -0.92 -8.45
C LEU A 33 1.80 -1.26 -9.93
N SER A 34 2.99 -1.30 -10.52
CA SER A 34 3.14 -1.76 -11.90
C SER A 34 2.70 -3.23 -12.03
N SER A 35 1.95 -3.54 -13.10
CA SER A 35 1.66 -4.92 -13.49
C SER A 35 2.90 -5.64 -14.07
N TRP A 36 3.98 -4.90 -14.33
CA TRP A 36 5.23 -5.40 -14.89
C TRP A 36 6.28 -5.55 -13.80
N GLY A 37 7.09 -6.60 -13.90
CA GLY A 37 8.19 -6.88 -12.99
C GLY A 37 8.05 -8.25 -12.33
N ASN A 38 9.09 -8.64 -11.58
CA ASN A 38 9.05 -9.85 -10.77
C ASN A 38 8.49 -9.55 -9.37
N LEU A 39 8.22 -10.61 -8.60
CA LEU A 39 7.68 -10.51 -7.25
C LEU A 39 8.52 -9.60 -6.34
N GLN A 40 9.85 -9.62 -6.47
CA GLN A 40 10.75 -8.84 -5.62
C GLN A 40 10.65 -7.35 -5.92
N THR A 41 10.61 -6.98 -7.21
CA THR A 41 10.41 -5.59 -7.63
C THR A 41 9.05 -5.07 -7.18
N GLN A 42 8.00 -5.89 -7.29
CA GLN A 42 6.66 -5.52 -6.84
C GLN A 42 6.58 -5.38 -5.31
N LEU A 43 7.21 -6.29 -4.58
CA LEU A 43 7.30 -6.22 -3.11
C LEU A 43 8.04 -4.96 -2.68
N TYR A 44 9.19 -4.66 -3.29
CA TYR A 44 9.94 -3.43 -2.98
C TYR A 44 9.11 -2.17 -3.25
N ALA A 45 8.44 -2.09 -4.40
CA ALA A 45 7.56 -0.98 -4.73
C ALA A 45 6.39 -0.83 -3.72
N ALA A 46 5.81 -1.95 -3.29
CA ALA A 46 4.78 -1.96 -2.26
C ALA A 46 5.30 -1.43 -0.91
N LEU A 47 6.50 -1.82 -0.50
CA LEU A 47 7.15 -1.32 0.72
C LEU A 47 7.51 0.17 0.62
N CYS A 48 7.94 0.65 -0.54
CA CYS A 48 8.17 2.08 -0.74
C CYS A 48 6.89 2.90 -0.59
N LEU A 49 5.73 2.36 -0.94
CA LEU A 49 4.44 3.06 -0.79
C LEU A 49 3.87 2.94 0.62
N GLY A 50 3.91 1.73 1.19
CA GLY A 50 3.30 1.41 2.47
C GLY A 50 4.18 1.66 3.70
N GLY A 51 5.48 1.89 3.50
CA GLY A 51 6.46 2.05 4.56
C GLY A 51 7.20 0.76 4.91
N GLU A 52 8.06 0.88 5.92
CA GLU A 52 8.97 -0.19 6.34
C GLU A 52 8.24 -1.51 6.62
N PRO A 53 8.85 -2.66 6.25
CA PRO A 53 8.29 -3.96 6.57
C PRO A 53 8.25 -4.20 8.09
N PRO A 54 7.24 -4.92 8.59
CA PRO A 54 7.18 -5.32 9.98
C PRO A 54 8.37 -6.22 10.36
N LYS A 55 8.80 -6.16 11.63
CA LYS A 55 10.02 -6.87 12.09
C LYS A 55 9.92 -8.40 11.94
N ASP A 56 8.73 -8.93 12.10
CA ASP A 56 8.40 -10.35 11.93
C ASP A 56 8.50 -10.82 10.47
N TRP A 57 8.52 -9.92 9.48
CA TRP A 57 8.73 -10.28 8.08
C TRP A 57 10.20 -10.52 7.73
N SER A 58 11.13 -10.32 8.67
CA SER A 58 12.57 -10.37 8.40
C SER A 58 13.05 -11.69 7.77
N GLU A 59 12.50 -12.84 8.18
CA GLU A 59 12.85 -14.15 7.58
C GLU A 59 12.28 -14.30 6.18
N PHE A 60 11.03 -13.89 5.97
CA PHE A 60 10.41 -13.85 4.64
C PHE A 60 11.20 -12.97 3.68
N LEU A 61 11.59 -11.76 4.10
CA LEU A 61 12.39 -10.86 3.26
C LEU A 61 13.74 -11.47 2.90
N LYS A 62 14.40 -12.16 3.84
CA LYS A 62 15.64 -12.90 3.55
C LYS A 62 15.41 -14.02 2.53
N SER A 63 14.28 -14.71 2.57
CA SER A 63 13.97 -15.77 1.60
C SER A 63 13.66 -15.23 0.20
N GLN A 64 13.23 -13.97 0.08
CA GLN A 64 13.01 -13.31 -1.21
C GLN A 64 14.30 -12.76 -1.84
N LYS A 65 15.45 -12.80 -1.15
CA LYS A 65 16.73 -12.25 -1.63
C LYS A 65 17.47 -12.98 -2.78
N PRO A 66 17.15 -14.20 -3.26
CA PRO A 66 18.02 -14.83 -4.25
C PRO A 66 17.76 -14.23 -5.63
N GLY A 67 18.65 -13.31 -6.08
CA GLY A 67 18.86 -13.04 -7.51
C GLY A 67 18.60 -11.62 -8.05
N LEU A 68 18.47 -10.58 -7.22
CA LEU A 68 18.44 -9.19 -7.72
C LEU A 68 19.73 -8.43 -7.34
N ASP A 69 20.12 -7.50 -8.21
CA ASP A 69 21.25 -6.57 -8.05
C ASP A 69 21.26 -6.00 -6.63
N THR A 70 22.36 -6.27 -5.94
CA THR A 70 22.46 -6.36 -4.47
C THR A 70 22.29 -5.02 -3.75
N GLU A 71 22.51 -3.89 -4.42
CA GLU A 71 22.53 -2.57 -3.77
C GLU A 71 21.17 -2.16 -3.18
N MET A 72 20.05 -2.46 -3.86
CA MET A 72 18.72 -2.00 -3.44
C MET A 72 18.20 -2.70 -2.16
N TRP A 73 18.70 -3.91 -1.88
CA TRP A 73 18.31 -4.73 -0.71
C TRP A 73 19.38 -4.79 0.38
N GLU A 74 20.54 -4.17 0.17
CA GLU A 74 21.61 -4.01 1.16
C GLU A 74 21.27 -2.92 2.17
N GLN A 75 20.71 -1.79 1.71
CA GLN A 75 20.19 -0.71 2.55
C GLN A 75 18.89 -0.15 1.93
N PRO A 76 17.77 -0.88 2.03
CA PRO A 76 16.54 -0.43 1.41
C PRO A 76 16.05 0.87 2.09
N VAL A 77 15.81 1.90 1.27
CA VAL A 77 15.25 3.17 1.72
C VAL A 77 13.77 3.21 1.32
N PHE A 78 12.88 3.16 2.31
CA PHE A 78 11.44 3.18 2.10
C PHE A 78 10.89 4.61 2.22
N ASP A 79 11.13 5.43 1.21
CA ASP A 79 10.64 6.82 1.16
C ASP A 79 9.21 6.88 0.61
N THR A 80 8.24 6.84 1.53
CA THR A 80 6.81 6.92 1.20
C THR A 80 6.43 8.26 0.59
N ALA A 81 7.01 9.37 1.07
CA ALA A 81 6.70 10.70 0.56
C ALA A 81 7.06 10.82 -0.92
N LYS A 82 8.26 10.36 -1.29
CA LYS A 82 8.70 10.29 -2.69
C LYS A 82 7.90 9.28 -3.49
N ALA A 83 7.59 8.10 -2.94
CA ALA A 83 6.81 7.10 -3.67
C ALA A 83 5.40 7.61 -4.04
N TRP A 84 4.80 8.46 -3.21
CA TRP A 84 3.50 9.07 -3.48
C TRP A 84 3.57 10.42 -4.22
N SER A 85 4.73 11.08 -4.32
CA SER A 85 4.83 12.38 -5.00
C SER A 85 4.46 12.28 -6.48
N ASP A 86 4.83 11.15 -7.08
CA ASP A 86 4.66 10.89 -8.51
C ASP A 86 3.37 10.12 -8.81
N LYS A 87 2.57 9.84 -7.77
CA LYS A 87 1.28 9.15 -7.89
C LYS A 87 0.17 10.15 -8.09
N LEU A 88 -0.69 9.85 -9.06
CA LEU A 88 -1.82 10.64 -9.48
C LEU A 88 -1.45 12.00 -10.06
N GLU A 89 -1.81 12.21 -11.33
CA GLU A 89 -1.76 13.53 -11.97
C GLU A 89 -2.46 14.61 -11.11
N SER A 90 -2.08 15.88 -11.33
CA SER A 90 -2.65 17.01 -10.62
C SER A 90 -4.16 17.13 -10.87
N LYS A 91 -4.95 16.65 -9.91
CA LYS A 91 -6.42 16.72 -9.88
C LYS A 91 -6.89 17.52 -8.67
N PRO A 92 -8.05 18.20 -8.75
CA PRO A 92 -8.56 19.02 -7.64
C PRO A 92 -8.72 18.26 -6.31
N ASP A 93 -9.06 16.97 -6.38
CA ASP A 93 -9.26 16.09 -5.23
C ASP A 93 -8.01 15.29 -4.84
N ARG A 94 -6.88 15.49 -5.53
CA ARG A 94 -5.66 14.65 -5.43
C ARG A 94 -5.21 14.45 -3.99
N GLU A 95 -4.96 15.52 -3.25
CA GLU A 95 -4.42 15.39 -1.88
C GLU A 95 -5.38 14.68 -0.94
N THR A 96 -6.68 14.96 -1.08
CA THR A 96 -7.72 14.30 -0.29
C THR A 96 -7.87 12.83 -0.65
N PHE A 97 -7.75 12.49 -1.93
CA PHE A 97 -7.78 11.11 -2.39
C PHE A 97 -6.53 10.35 -1.95
N LEU A 98 -5.34 10.93 -2.12
CA LEU A 98 -4.08 10.30 -1.69
C LEU A 98 -4.03 10.11 -0.18
N ASP A 99 -4.59 11.02 0.62
CA ASP A 99 -4.73 10.82 2.07
C ASP A 99 -5.58 9.59 2.40
N LEU A 100 -6.69 9.39 1.68
CA LEU A 100 -7.51 8.18 1.81
C LEU A 100 -6.72 6.92 1.45
N ILE A 101 -6.04 6.93 0.30
CA ILE A 101 -5.29 5.76 -0.20
C ILE A 101 -4.12 5.44 0.73
N ARG A 102 -3.39 6.43 1.23
CA ARG A 102 -2.26 6.22 2.18
C ARG A 102 -2.70 5.56 3.48
N LYS A 103 -3.95 5.79 3.93
CA LYS A 103 -4.55 5.12 5.11
C LYS A 103 -4.96 3.65 4.85
N MET A 104 -5.06 3.25 3.58
CA MET A 104 -5.38 1.88 3.17
C MET A 104 -4.10 1.10 2.79
N VAL A 105 -3.21 1.75 2.04
CA VAL A 105 -1.97 1.19 1.50
C VAL A 105 -0.84 1.46 2.49
N THR A 106 -0.92 0.85 3.68
CA THR A 106 0.11 0.90 4.74
C THR A 106 0.68 -0.50 4.98
N THR A 107 2.00 -0.64 5.03
CA THR A 107 2.66 -1.95 5.07
C THR A 107 2.26 -2.70 6.34
N GLN A 108 2.36 -2.04 7.49
CA GLN A 108 1.91 -2.57 8.78
C GLN A 108 0.38 -2.74 8.80
N PRO A 109 -0.16 -3.98 8.88
CA PRO A 109 -1.60 -4.21 8.77
C PRO A 109 -2.43 -3.52 9.85
N SER A 110 -1.91 -3.46 11.09
CA SER A 110 -2.59 -2.82 12.23
C SER A 110 -2.75 -1.31 12.09
N ASP A 111 -1.96 -0.69 11.23
CA ASP A 111 -1.93 0.77 11.05
C ASP A 111 -2.91 1.20 9.96
N ARG A 112 -3.46 0.24 9.19
CA ARG A 112 -4.50 0.49 8.20
C ARG A 112 -5.78 0.91 8.90
N SER A 113 -6.40 1.97 8.40
CA SER A 113 -7.69 2.43 8.93
C SER A 113 -8.77 1.41 8.62
N GLN A 114 -9.66 1.15 9.59
CA GLN A 114 -10.81 0.28 9.39
C GLN A 114 -11.77 0.87 8.35
N ILE A 115 -12.46 0.01 7.60
CA ILE A 115 -13.38 0.43 6.54
C ILE A 115 -14.47 1.40 7.03
N ALA A 116 -14.96 1.21 8.25
CA ALA A 116 -15.96 2.09 8.87
C ALA A 116 -15.44 3.53 9.06
N MET A 117 -14.16 3.67 9.41
CA MET A 117 -13.52 4.98 9.53
C MET A 117 -13.24 5.60 8.16
N LEU A 118 -12.83 4.77 7.20
CA LEU A 118 -12.56 5.19 5.82
C LEU A 118 -13.83 5.71 5.12
N HIS A 119 -15.01 5.15 5.42
CA HIS A 119 -16.28 5.65 4.89
C HIS A 119 -16.60 7.09 5.32
N SER A 120 -16.11 7.49 6.49
CA SER A 120 -16.29 8.86 7.02
C SER A 120 -15.18 9.82 6.57
N HIS A 121 -14.31 9.38 5.65
CA HIS A 121 -13.19 10.19 5.19
C HIS A 121 -13.67 11.38 4.36
N ARG A 122 -12.99 12.53 4.51
CA ARG A 122 -13.34 13.80 3.84
C ARG A 122 -13.46 13.69 2.31
N TYR A 123 -12.79 12.70 1.72
CA TYR A 123 -12.90 12.38 0.29
C TYR A 123 -14.34 12.08 -0.14
N PHE A 124 -15.10 11.36 0.71
CA PHE A 124 -16.50 11.03 0.46
C PHE A 124 -17.45 12.16 0.90
N SER A 125 -17.02 13.03 1.83
CA SER A 125 -17.82 14.16 2.31
C SER A 125 -17.97 15.30 1.30
N ASN A 126 -17.07 15.42 0.32
CA ASN A 126 -17.14 16.48 -0.69
C ASN A 126 -18.22 16.26 -1.77
N GLY A 127 -19.02 15.19 -1.68
CA GLY A 127 -20.10 14.89 -2.62
C GLY A 127 -21.50 15.31 -2.17
N SER A 128 -21.65 15.88 -0.96
CA SER A 128 -22.97 16.16 -0.37
C SER A 128 -23.49 17.60 -0.55
N ASP A 129 -22.77 18.46 -1.27
CA ASP A 129 -23.19 19.85 -1.54
C ASP A 129 -23.61 20.08 -3.00
N SER A 130 -24.25 19.08 -3.61
CA SER A 130 -24.77 19.16 -4.98
C SER A 130 -26.09 18.41 -5.11
N GLU A 131 -27.10 18.84 -4.35
CA GLU A 131 -28.52 18.65 -4.65
C GLU A 131 -29.26 19.99 -4.57
#